data_AF-A0A7J7N692-F1
#
_entry.id   AF-A0A7J7N692-F1
#
_cell.length_a   1.000
_cell.length_b   1.000
_cell.length_c   1.000
_cell.angle_alpha   90.00
_cell.angle_beta   90.00
_cell.angle_gamma   90.00
#
_symmetry.space_group_name_H-M   'P 1'
#
loop_
_entity.id
_entity.type
_entity.pdbx_description
1 polymer ?
#
loop_
_entity_poly.entity_id
_entity_poly.type
_entity_poly.pdbx_seq_one_letter_code
_entity_poly.pdbx_strand_id
1 'polypeptide(L)'
;MLRLKAVENEAPGNHAKLKHLWQLEGAKERLELVKAELMEEGKFDDTVMGCDGVFHMATPVIGVVGLTSDPKVRRRDLKSMGGWLTSIDDVALCHIRVYEDPNTHGRYLCSSVVLDNNDLVSMLAKRYPSLPIPERFELFVRPHYDLDTSKLHSLGFKFKGIEEMFDDWVASLREQGHLDSY
;
A
#
# COMPACT_ATOMS: atom_id res chain seq x y z
N MET A 1 17.61 -15.13 -14.93
CA MET A 1 16.51 -14.23 -15.34
C MET A 1 15.53 -14.19 -14.18
N LEU A 2 15.21 -12.99 -13.67
CA LEU A 2 14.33 -12.83 -12.50
C LEU A 2 12.91 -13.28 -12.82
N ARG A 3 12.29 -14.02 -11.90
CA ARG A 3 10.88 -14.37 -11.91
C ARG A 3 10.18 -13.64 -10.76
N LEU A 4 9.09 -12.95 -11.09
CA LEU A 4 8.26 -12.23 -10.14
C LEU A 4 7.04 -13.08 -9.83
N LYS A 5 6.80 -13.36 -8.55
CA LYS A 5 5.54 -13.91 -8.07
C LYS A 5 4.72 -12.80 -7.43
N ALA A 6 3.57 -12.48 -8.00
CA ALA A 6 2.62 -11.54 -7.40
C ALA A 6 1.46 -12.32 -6.78
N VAL A 7 1.13 -11.97 -5.54
CA VAL A 7 0.16 -12.70 -4.72
C VAL A 7 -1.08 -11.87 -4.51
N GLU A 8 -2.23 -12.43 -4.86
CA GLU A 8 -3.52 -11.78 -4.64
C GLU A 8 -4.44 -12.63 -3.77
N ASN A 9 -5.32 -11.94 -3.05
CA ASN A 9 -6.37 -12.57 -2.25
C ASN A 9 -7.46 -13.22 -3.15
N GLU A 10 -7.70 -12.64 -4.34
CA GLU A 10 -8.65 -13.18 -5.31
C GLU A 10 -8.04 -14.23 -6.25
N ALA A 11 -8.89 -15.07 -6.84
CA ALA A 11 -8.42 -16.09 -7.79
C ALA A 11 -7.72 -15.44 -9.01
N PRO A 12 -6.58 -15.97 -9.47
CA PRO A 12 -5.79 -15.43 -10.58
C PRO A 12 -6.53 -15.40 -11.93
N GLY A 13 -7.73 -15.98 -12.00
CA GLY A 13 -8.61 -15.96 -13.17
C GLY A 13 -9.41 -14.67 -13.38
N ASN A 14 -9.31 -13.66 -12.51
CA ASN A 14 -9.96 -12.35 -12.73
C ASN A 14 -9.20 -11.52 -13.78
N HIS A 15 -9.23 -11.99 -15.03
CA HIS A 15 -8.47 -11.43 -16.15
C HIS A 15 -8.75 -9.96 -16.42
N ALA A 16 -9.94 -9.44 -16.08
CA ALA A 16 -10.28 -8.04 -16.28
C ALA A 16 -9.47 -7.12 -15.33
N LYS A 17 -9.39 -7.50 -14.04
CA LYS A 17 -8.64 -6.76 -13.02
C LYS A 17 -7.13 -6.80 -13.29
N LEU A 18 -6.62 -7.95 -13.69
CA LEU A 18 -5.17 -8.22 -13.81
C LEU A 18 -4.61 -8.03 -15.22
N LYS A 19 -5.45 -7.57 -16.16
CA LYS A 19 -5.07 -7.40 -17.56
C LYS A 19 -3.82 -6.54 -17.74
N HIS A 20 -3.72 -5.47 -16.96
CA HIS A 20 -2.62 -4.52 -17.03
C HIS A 20 -1.28 -5.16 -16.64
N LEU A 21 -1.26 -6.11 -15.69
CA LEU A 21 -0.03 -6.83 -15.30
C LEU A 21 0.49 -7.72 -16.42
N TRP A 22 -0.41 -8.41 -17.13
CA TRP A 22 -0.06 -9.25 -18.27
C TRP A 22 0.37 -8.47 -19.52
N GLN A 23 0.12 -7.16 -19.56
CA GLN A 23 0.56 -6.27 -20.63
C GLN A 23 1.96 -5.71 -20.41
N LEU A 24 2.58 -5.94 -19.25
CA LEU A 24 3.96 -5.52 -18.97
C LEU A 24 4.96 -6.30 -19.84
N GLU A 25 6.04 -5.63 -20.22
CA GLU A 25 7.08 -6.24 -21.05
C GLU A 25 7.75 -7.43 -20.33
N GLY A 26 7.76 -8.58 -21.00
CA GLY A 26 8.31 -9.82 -20.46
C GLY A 26 7.45 -10.47 -19.37
N ALA A 27 6.19 -10.06 -19.19
CA ALA A 27 5.31 -10.63 -18.17
C ALA A 27 5.00 -12.12 -18.44
N LYS A 28 4.82 -12.53 -19.69
CA LYS A 28 4.50 -13.93 -20.02
C LYS A 28 5.60 -14.91 -19.61
N GLU A 29 6.85 -14.43 -19.55
CA GLU A 29 8.04 -15.21 -19.25
C GLU A 29 8.48 -15.06 -17.80
N ARG A 30 8.15 -13.93 -17.15
CA ARG A 30 8.68 -13.55 -15.83
C ARG A 30 7.63 -13.41 -14.74
N LEU A 31 6.35 -13.22 -15.06
CA LEU A 31 5.29 -13.00 -14.08
C LEU A 31 4.51 -14.28 -13.81
N GLU A 32 4.43 -14.65 -12.53
CA GLU A 32 3.56 -15.69 -12.01
C GLU A 32 2.56 -15.06 -11.04
N LEU A 33 1.26 -15.27 -11.26
CA LEU A 33 0.20 -14.82 -10.35
C LEU A 33 -0.28 -15.99 -9.50
N VAL A 34 -0.15 -15.85 -8.18
CA VAL A 34 -0.52 -16.88 -7.21
C VAL A 34 -1.64 -16.36 -6.31
N LYS A 35 -2.59 -17.23 -5.96
CA LYS A 35 -3.59 -16.91 -4.94
C LYS A 35 -3.05 -17.29 -3.56
N ALA A 36 -3.08 -16.37 -2.61
CA ALA A 36 -2.89 -16.71 -1.19
C ALA A 36 -3.77 -15.84 -0.30
N GLU A 37 -4.30 -16.45 0.77
CA GLU A 37 -5.07 -15.75 1.78
C GLU A 37 -4.15 -15.27 2.90
N LEU A 38 -4.22 -13.98 3.24
CA LEU A 38 -3.34 -13.37 4.24
C LEU A 38 -3.58 -13.95 5.64
N MET A 39 -4.82 -14.31 5.93
CA MET A 39 -5.26 -14.78 7.24
C MET A 39 -5.04 -16.28 7.46
N GLU A 40 -4.57 -17.01 6.45
CA GLU A 40 -4.32 -18.45 6.55
C GLU A 40 -2.80 -18.70 6.68
N GLU A 41 -2.41 -19.23 7.83
CA GLU A 41 -1.00 -19.56 8.13
C GLU A 41 -0.41 -20.52 7.09
N GLY A 42 0.84 -20.28 6.69
CA GLY A 42 1.59 -21.09 5.72
C GLY A 42 1.20 -20.89 4.25
N LYS A 43 0.17 -20.08 3.92
CA LYS A 43 -0.25 -19.90 2.51
C LYS A 43 0.74 -19.18 1.61
N PHE A 44 1.70 -18.47 2.19
CA PHE A 44 2.74 -17.78 1.43
C PHE A 44 3.99 -18.65 1.26
N ASP A 45 4.17 -19.70 2.07
CA ASP A 45 5.43 -20.45 2.18
C ASP A 45 5.92 -20.91 0.80
N ASP A 46 5.15 -21.73 0.09
CA ASP A 46 5.50 -22.21 -1.25
C ASP A 46 5.75 -21.07 -2.26
N THR A 47 5.07 -19.95 -2.08
CA THR A 47 5.21 -18.80 -2.96
C THR A 47 6.53 -18.08 -2.71
N VAL A 48 6.89 -17.85 -1.46
CA VAL A 48 8.11 -17.14 -1.07
C VAL A 48 9.35 -18.01 -1.14
N MET A 49 9.20 -19.33 -1.07
CA MET A 49 10.31 -20.26 -1.14
C MET A 49 11.08 -20.13 -2.46
N GLY A 50 12.38 -19.89 -2.35
CA GLY A 50 13.29 -19.70 -3.49
C GLY A 50 13.24 -18.30 -4.14
N CYS A 51 12.48 -17.36 -3.59
CA CYS A 51 12.52 -15.97 -4.03
C CYS A 51 13.76 -15.26 -3.46
N ASP A 52 14.45 -14.47 -4.30
CA ASP A 52 15.54 -13.60 -3.87
C ASP A 52 15.04 -12.43 -3.00
N GLY A 53 13.78 -12.05 -3.16
CA GLY A 53 13.10 -11.02 -2.37
C GLY A 53 11.59 -11.18 -2.40
N VAL A 54 10.92 -10.78 -1.32
CA VAL A 54 9.46 -10.81 -1.17
C VAL A 54 8.97 -9.42 -0.82
N PHE A 55 7.97 -8.96 -1.57
CA PHE A 55 7.38 -7.64 -1.41
C PHE A 55 5.91 -7.79 -1.05
N HIS A 56 5.55 -7.40 0.18
CA HIS A 56 4.15 -7.32 0.58
C HIS A 56 3.67 -5.88 0.45
N MET A 57 2.62 -5.67 -0.35
CA MET A 57 1.98 -4.38 -0.51
C MET A 57 0.56 -4.45 0.04
N ALA A 58 0.27 -3.64 1.05
CA ALA A 58 -1.10 -3.40 1.48
C ALA A 58 -1.36 -1.91 1.46
N THR A 59 -2.38 -1.46 0.71
CA THR A 59 -3.63 -0.96 1.32
C THR A 59 -4.53 -0.25 0.28
N PRO A 60 -5.86 -0.32 0.40
CA PRO A 60 -6.75 0.71 -0.16
C PRO A 60 -7.00 1.80 0.88
N VAL A 61 -6.36 2.97 0.71
CA VAL A 61 -6.62 4.20 1.49
C VAL A 61 -8.00 4.79 1.16
N ILE A 62 -8.53 4.48 -0.03
CA ILE A 62 -9.82 4.96 -0.55
C ILE A 62 -11.00 4.75 0.42
N GLY A 63 -11.07 3.59 1.09
CA GLY A 63 -12.17 3.29 2.01
C GLY A 63 -12.13 4.08 3.31
N VAL A 64 -10.94 4.55 3.70
CA VAL A 64 -10.67 5.16 5.01
C VAL A 64 -11.04 6.63 5.06
N VAL A 65 -11.03 7.32 3.92
CA VAL A 65 -11.31 8.77 3.87
C VAL A 65 -12.69 9.08 3.28
N GLY A 66 -13.54 8.08 3.13
CA GLY A 66 -14.91 8.26 2.62
C GLY A 66 -14.99 8.67 1.15
N LEU A 67 -13.89 8.59 0.39
CA LEU A 67 -13.82 9.03 -1.02
C LEU A 67 -14.38 8.02 -2.02
N THR A 68 -14.96 6.91 -1.56
CA THR A 68 -15.63 5.93 -2.42
C THR A 68 -17.12 5.92 -2.20
N SER A 69 -17.86 5.93 -3.31
CA SER A 69 -19.29 5.68 -3.35
C SER A 69 -19.63 4.19 -3.24
N ASP A 70 -18.64 3.28 -3.31
CA ASP A 70 -18.88 1.84 -3.21
C ASP A 70 -19.20 1.44 -1.75
N PRO A 71 -20.45 1.01 -1.46
CA PRO A 71 -20.85 0.63 -0.11
C PRO A 71 -20.12 -0.61 0.42
N LYS A 72 -19.49 -1.44 -0.43
CA LYS A 72 -18.66 -2.58 -0.01
C LYS A 72 -17.28 -2.14 0.46
N VAL A 73 -16.71 -1.10 -0.15
CA VAL A 73 -15.41 -0.54 0.23
C VAL A 73 -15.53 0.38 1.44
N ARG A 74 -16.63 1.15 1.52
CA ARG A 74 -17.00 2.00 2.66
C ARG A 74 -17.21 1.21 3.97
N ARG A 75 -17.43 -0.11 3.87
CA ARG A 75 -17.73 -1.02 4.99
C ARG A 75 -16.57 -1.93 5.37
N ARG A 76 -15.35 -1.74 4.83
CA ARG A 76 -14.17 -2.29 5.52
C ARG A 76 -13.99 -1.46 6.78
N ASP A 77 -14.37 -2.07 7.89
CA ASP A 77 -14.33 -1.45 9.20
C ASP A 77 -12.97 -0.78 9.42
N LEU A 78 -12.97 0.55 9.54
CA LEU A 78 -11.82 1.33 9.97
C LEU A 78 -11.21 0.81 11.29
N LYS A 79 -12.01 0.03 12.03
CA LYS A 79 -11.63 -0.79 13.20
C LYS A 79 -10.47 -1.76 12.92
N SER A 80 -10.11 -2.03 11.67
CA SER A 80 -9.05 -2.98 11.29
C SER A 80 -7.78 -2.34 10.72
N MET A 81 -7.82 -1.10 10.22
CA MET A 81 -6.63 -0.48 9.62
C MET A 81 -5.67 -0.01 10.72
N GLY A 82 -4.45 -0.55 10.74
CA GLY A 82 -3.38 0.06 11.52
C GLY A 82 -2.89 1.31 10.80
N GLY A 83 -2.69 2.38 11.54
CA GLY A 83 -2.36 3.72 11.04
C GLY A 83 -1.02 3.85 10.31
N TRP A 84 -0.42 2.76 9.83
CA TRP A 84 0.80 2.76 9.03
C TRP A 84 0.49 3.19 7.60
N LEU A 85 1.15 4.25 7.15
CA LEU A 85 1.02 4.82 5.80
C LEU A 85 2.38 4.89 5.12
N THR A 86 2.40 4.65 3.82
CA THR A 86 3.59 4.80 3.00
C THR A 86 3.19 5.04 1.55
N SER A 87 3.94 5.90 0.85
CA SER A 87 3.69 6.17 -0.57
C SER A 87 4.01 4.94 -1.41
N ILE A 88 3.24 4.71 -2.47
CA ILE A 88 3.56 3.65 -3.43
C ILE A 88 4.93 3.86 -4.09
N ASP A 89 5.34 5.11 -4.29
CA ASP A 89 6.65 5.45 -4.84
C ASP A 89 7.76 5.06 -3.88
N ASP A 90 7.56 5.29 -2.58
CA ASP A 90 8.53 4.89 -1.54
C ASP A 90 8.65 3.36 -1.47
N VAL A 91 7.53 2.64 -1.59
CA VAL A 91 7.56 1.17 -1.68
C VAL A 91 8.39 0.72 -2.88
N ALA A 92 8.12 1.27 -4.07
CA ALA A 92 8.84 0.91 -5.29
C ALA A 92 10.33 1.24 -5.19
N LEU A 93 10.66 2.42 -4.66
CA LEU A 93 12.05 2.83 -4.44
C LEU A 93 12.73 1.91 -3.42
N CYS A 94 12.03 1.53 -2.34
CA CYS A 94 12.56 0.62 -1.33
C CYS A 94 12.91 -0.73 -1.96
N HIS A 95 12.05 -1.24 -2.83
CA HIS A 95 12.30 -2.49 -3.55
C HIS A 95 13.55 -2.40 -4.41
N ILE A 96 13.69 -1.34 -5.22
CA ILE A 96 14.87 -1.12 -6.06
C ILE A 96 16.13 -1.03 -5.21
N ARG A 97 16.08 -0.24 -4.12
CA ARG A 97 17.25 0.00 -3.27
C ARG A 97 17.74 -1.26 -2.57
N VAL A 98 16.81 -2.02 -1.98
CA VAL A 98 17.14 -3.30 -1.34
C VAL A 98 17.61 -4.30 -2.38
N TYR A 99 17.03 -4.33 -3.58
CA TYR A 99 17.45 -5.26 -4.62
C TYR A 99 18.87 -4.96 -5.17
N GLU A 100 19.21 -3.69 -5.36
CA GLU A 100 20.46 -3.30 -6.01
C GLU A 100 21.69 -3.27 -5.08
N ASP A 101 21.49 -3.11 -3.76
CA ASP A 101 22.59 -3.08 -2.82
C ASP A 101 22.96 -4.50 -2.36
N PRO A 102 24.13 -5.04 -2.78
CA PRO A 102 24.54 -6.41 -2.47
C PRO A 102 24.81 -6.65 -0.98
N ASN A 103 24.87 -5.60 -0.16
CA ASN A 103 25.06 -5.71 1.29
C ASN A 103 23.75 -5.86 2.05
N THR A 104 22.62 -5.79 1.36
CA THR A 104 21.31 -5.92 2.00
C THR A 104 20.94 -7.38 2.18
N HIS A 105 20.31 -7.69 3.32
CA HIS A 105 19.86 -9.05 3.62
C HIS A 105 18.73 -9.05 4.66
N GLY A 106 17.90 -10.09 4.61
CA GLY A 106 16.78 -10.28 5.52
C GLY A 106 15.63 -9.29 5.27
N ARG A 107 14.91 -8.91 6.34
CA ARG A 107 13.68 -8.13 6.25
C ARG A 107 13.95 -6.62 6.34
N TYR A 108 13.21 -5.83 5.58
CA TYR A 108 13.19 -4.37 5.64
C TYR A 108 11.76 -3.90 5.87
N LEU A 109 11.60 -2.96 6.79
CA LEU A 109 10.32 -2.32 7.07
C LEU A 109 10.25 -1.02 6.25
N CYS A 110 9.25 -0.92 5.39
CA CYS A 110 9.01 0.27 4.56
C CYS A 110 7.68 0.92 4.99
N SER A 111 7.75 1.80 5.97
CA SER A 111 6.61 2.58 6.43
C SER A 111 7.07 3.98 6.81
N SER A 112 6.52 4.99 6.13
CA SER A 112 6.92 6.38 6.34
C SER A 112 6.44 6.94 7.69
N VAL A 113 5.23 6.56 8.12
CA VAL A 113 4.57 7.17 9.28
C VAL A 113 3.52 6.22 9.87
N VAL A 114 3.39 6.26 11.20
CA VAL A 114 2.24 5.72 11.93
C VAL A 114 1.42 6.90 12.43
N LEU A 115 0.15 6.97 12.03
CA LEU A 115 -0.74 8.10 12.35
C LEU A 115 -2.04 7.61 12.96
N ASP A 116 -2.54 8.31 13.99
CA ASP A 116 -3.89 8.07 14.49
C ASP A 116 -4.94 8.44 13.43
N ASN A 117 -6.06 7.72 13.41
CA ASN A 117 -7.11 7.98 12.44
C ASN A 117 -7.70 9.39 12.57
N ASN A 118 -7.78 9.96 13.79
CA ASN A 118 -8.30 11.32 13.98
C ASN A 118 -7.28 12.37 13.53
N ASP A 119 -5.99 12.13 13.75
CA ASP A 119 -4.93 13.02 13.26
C ASP A 119 -4.89 13.01 11.72
N LEU A 120 -5.03 11.82 11.11
CA LEU A 120 -5.15 11.68 9.67
C LEU A 120 -6.34 12.46 9.11
N VAL A 121 -7.53 12.28 9.68
CA VAL A 121 -8.73 13.02 9.28
C VAL A 121 -8.55 14.51 9.43
N SER A 122 -8.01 14.95 10.56
CA SER A 122 -7.82 16.37 10.84
C SER A 122 -6.88 17.02 9.83
N MET A 123 -5.78 16.32 9.49
CA MET A 123 -4.84 16.73 8.45
C MET A 123 -5.54 16.82 7.09
N LEU A 124 -6.27 15.78 6.68
CA LEU A 124 -6.92 15.71 5.38
C LEU A 124 -8.05 16.74 5.24
N ALA A 125 -8.90 16.91 6.25
CA ALA A 125 -10.01 17.86 6.24
C ALA A 125 -9.49 19.30 6.12
N LYS A 126 -8.36 19.61 6.78
CA LYS A 126 -7.69 20.90 6.65
C LYS A 126 -7.08 21.11 5.26
N ARG A 127 -6.46 20.06 4.69
CA ARG A 127 -5.73 20.15 3.41
C ARG A 127 -6.66 20.10 2.20
N TYR A 128 -7.76 19.35 2.28
CA TYR A 128 -8.74 19.15 1.20
C TYR A 128 -10.17 19.45 1.69
N PRO A 129 -10.48 20.71 2.04
CA PRO A 129 -11.77 21.10 2.62
C PRO A 129 -12.98 20.85 1.70
N SER A 130 -12.72 20.61 0.42
CA SER A 130 -13.72 20.41 -0.60
C SER A 130 -14.14 18.93 -0.75
N LEU A 131 -13.35 18.00 -0.20
CA LEU A 131 -13.64 16.58 -0.21
C LEU A 131 -14.56 16.20 0.96
N PRO A 132 -15.44 15.19 0.80
CA PRO A 132 -16.39 14.76 1.83
C PRO A 132 -15.71 13.91 2.92
N ILE A 133 -14.67 14.46 3.55
CA ILE A 133 -13.89 13.81 4.60
C ILE A 133 -14.73 13.81 5.89
N PRO A 134 -14.94 12.65 6.54
CA PRO A 134 -15.67 12.59 7.82
C PRO A 134 -14.97 13.43 8.90
N GLU A 135 -15.71 14.10 9.78
CA GLU A 135 -15.11 14.89 10.88
C GLU A 135 -14.47 14.02 11.97
N ARG A 136 -14.93 12.79 12.13
CA ARG A 136 -14.44 11.85 13.14
C ARG A 136 -14.76 10.41 12.79
N PHE A 137 -13.98 9.51 13.37
CA PHE A 137 -14.28 8.08 13.36
C PHE A 137 -14.64 7.57 14.75
N GLU A 138 -15.26 6.39 14.83
CA GLU A 138 -15.48 5.74 16.13
C GLU A 138 -14.12 5.56 16.83
N LEU A 139 -14.01 6.11 18.04
CA LEU A 139 -12.81 6.04 18.87
C LEU A 139 -12.43 4.58 19.11
N PHE A 140 -11.37 4.14 18.45
CA PHE A 140 -10.65 2.93 18.81
C PHE A 140 -9.37 3.37 19.52
N VAL A 141 -9.33 3.21 20.84
CA VAL A 141 -8.10 3.39 21.61
C VAL A 141 -7.17 2.26 21.21
N ARG A 142 -6.22 2.55 20.32
CA ARG A 142 -5.08 1.67 20.05
C ARG A 142 -3.89 2.18 20.85
N PRO A 143 -3.08 1.27 21.43
CA PRO A 143 -1.79 1.68 21.94
C PRO A 143 -0.99 2.32 20.80
N HIS A 144 -0.38 3.47 21.10
CA HIS A 144 0.58 4.07 20.18
C HIS A 144 1.79 3.14 20.05
N TYR A 145 2.26 2.95 18.82
CA TYR A 145 3.47 2.22 18.50
C TYR A 145 4.14 2.92 17.33
N ASP A 146 5.46 2.77 17.27
CA ASP A 146 6.26 3.21 16.13
C ASP A 146 6.84 1.99 15.41
N LEU A 147 7.20 2.22 14.16
CA LEU A 147 7.82 1.25 13.28
C LEU A 147 9.29 1.65 13.10
N ASP A 148 10.22 0.77 13.49
CA ASP A 148 11.65 1.04 13.32
C ASP A 148 12.07 0.82 11.86
N THR A 149 12.22 1.93 11.14
CA THR A 149 12.70 1.97 9.75
C THR A 149 14.17 2.37 9.64
N SER A 150 14.92 2.39 10.75
CA SER A 150 16.34 2.82 10.79
C SER A 150 17.21 2.02 9.83
N LYS A 151 16.93 0.73 9.66
CA LYS A 151 17.63 -0.16 8.71
C LYS A 151 17.44 0.27 7.25
N LEU A 152 16.29 0.81 6.90
CA LEU A 152 16.06 1.33 5.55
C LEU A 152 16.74 2.70 5.39
N HIS A 153 16.68 3.55 6.42
CA HIS A 153 17.39 4.84 6.42
C HIS A 153 18.91 4.70 6.31
N SER A 154 19.51 3.64 6.86
CA SER A 154 20.94 3.37 6.72
C SER A 154 21.37 3.11 5.27
N LEU A 155 20.43 2.80 4.37
CA LEU A 155 20.67 2.69 2.92
C LEU A 155 20.58 4.04 2.19
N GLY A 156 20.48 5.15 2.94
CA GLY A 156 20.25 6.49 2.39
C GLY A 156 18.82 6.72 1.90
N PHE A 157 17.88 5.87 2.32
CA PHE A 157 16.48 5.99 1.95
C PHE A 157 15.83 7.22 2.61
N LYS A 158 15.02 7.94 1.83
CA LYS A 158 14.26 9.12 2.28
C LYS A 158 12.82 8.95 1.86
N PHE A 159 11.93 8.90 2.85
CA PHE A 159 10.50 8.82 2.60
C PHE A 159 9.96 10.16 2.10
N LYS A 160 8.94 10.07 1.25
CA LYS A 160 8.07 11.19 0.88
C LYS A 160 7.31 11.68 2.12
N GLY A 161 7.07 12.99 2.18
CA GLY A 161 6.24 13.56 3.25
C GLY A 161 4.80 13.08 3.16
N ILE A 162 4.12 12.91 4.29
CA ILE A 162 2.72 12.45 4.31
C ILE A 162 1.80 13.38 3.49
N GLU A 163 2.03 14.70 3.57
CA GLU A 163 1.26 15.68 2.81
C GLU A 163 1.41 15.52 1.30
N GLU A 164 2.64 15.36 0.82
CA GLU A 164 2.97 15.14 -0.59
C GLU A 164 2.37 13.82 -1.10
N MET A 165 2.44 12.76 -0.27
CA MET A 165 1.82 11.47 -0.58
C MET A 165 0.31 11.60 -0.85
N PHE A 166 -0.40 12.37 -0.01
CA PHE A 166 -1.84 12.59 -0.22
C PHE A 166 -2.12 13.54 -1.39
N ASP A 167 -1.25 14.51 -1.67
CA ASP A 167 -1.41 15.40 -2.82
C ASP A 167 -1.35 14.61 -4.14
N ASP A 168 -0.33 13.77 -4.29
CA ASP A 168 -0.19 12.90 -5.46
C ASP A 168 -1.37 11.94 -5.61
N TRP A 169 -1.82 11.39 -4.48
CA TRP A 169 -2.96 10.48 -4.47
C TRP A 169 -4.27 11.17 -4.89
N VAL A 170 -4.58 12.34 -4.35
CA VAL A 170 -5.76 13.14 -4.72
C VAL A 170 -5.67 13.59 -6.18
N ALA A 171 -4.50 14.01 -6.65
CA ALA A 171 -4.28 14.37 -8.04
C ALA A 171 -4.56 13.19 -8.98
N SER A 172 -4.04 11.99 -8.65
CA SER A 172 -4.26 10.78 -9.43
C SER A 172 -5.74 10.39 -9.49
N LEU A 173 -6.47 10.51 -8.38
CA LEU A 173 -7.91 10.24 -8.36
C LEU A 173 -8.72 11.22 -9.21
N ARG A 174 -8.33 12.50 -9.23
CA ARG A 174 -8.96 13.51 -10.10
C ARG A 174 -8.69 13.23 -11.57
N GLU A 175 -7.45 12.91 -11.93
CA GLU A 175 -7.06 12.58 -13.31
C GLU A 175 -7.83 11.36 -13.83
N GLN A 176 -8.06 10.37 -12.98
CA GLN A 176 -8.83 9.16 -13.30
C GLN A 176 -10.35 9.38 -13.26
N GLY A 177 -10.84 10.57 -12.92
CA GLY A 177 -12.27 10.89 -12.83
C GLY A 177 -12.97 10.23 -11.63
N HIS A 178 -12.22 9.82 -10.61
CA HIS A 178 -12.75 9.28 -9.36
C HIS A 178 -13.12 10.35 -8.33
N LEU A 179 -12.60 11.56 -8.50
CA LEU A 179 -12.97 12.76 -7.76
C LEU A 179 -13.37 13.85 -8.74
N ASP A 180 -14.38 14.64 -8.36
CA ASP A 180 -14.81 15.78 -9.16
C ASP A 180 -13.65 16.77 -9.34
N SER A 181 -13.48 17.24 -10.58
CA SER A 181 -12.63 18.39 -10.89
C SER A 181 -13.42 19.65 -10.54
N TYR A 182 -12.81 20.54 -9.76
CA TYR A 182 -13.36 21.88 -9.52
C TYR A 182 -13.14 22.78 -10.73
#